data_AF-A0AAU5S3C4-F1
#
_entry.id   AF-A0AAU5S3C4-F1
#
_cell.length_a   1.000
_cell.length_b   1.000
_cell.length_c   1.000
_cell.angle_alpha   90.00
_cell.angle_beta   90.00
_cell.angle_gamma   90.00
#
_symmetry.space_group_name_H-M   'P 1'
#
loop_
_entity.id
_entity.type
_entity.pdbx_description
1 polymer ?
#
loop_
_entity_poly.entity_id
_entity_poly.type
_entity_poly.pdbx_seq_one_letter_code
_entity_poly.pdbx_strand_id
1 'polypeptide(L)'
;MTETLRPPPEGLLLAAAAERQGLSGRMVAARTEVSAAVAKKLGYSKRKLSEPWWRCIIKGFQSVNRTKVAYRGTGETVARFAHAVGATAEELTAAGRADAADAVRALAAVLALEEKERRDTAAARRISGNPARVEERWLMLEPVLRQAPIGLDPSERDDLRGRIDGLLAESPPWQPVDGDEDAPPPRAAAAQRKRTKRG
;
A
#
# COMPACT_ATOMS: atom_id res chain seq x y z
N MET A 1 9.21 -7.55 -49.66
CA MET A 1 9.82 -8.55 -48.75
C MET A 1 9.57 -8.07 -47.33
N THR A 2 8.65 -8.69 -46.59
CA THR A 2 8.41 -8.35 -45.17
C THR A 2 9.44 -9.07 -44.31
N GLU A 3 10.50 -8.36 -43.94
CA GLU A 3 11.46 -8.83 -42.96
C GLU A 3 10.74 -9.22 -41.66
N THR A 4 11.00 -10.43 -41.17
CA THR A 4 10.31 -10.94 -39.98
C THR A 4 10.98 -10.35 -38.76
N LEU A 5 10.41 -9.27 -38.21
CA LEU A 5 10.94 -8.63 -37.01
C LEU A 5 10.95 -9.64 -35.86
N ARG A 6 12.17 -9.93 -35.37
CA ARG A 6 12.38 -10.82 -34.22
C ARG A 6 12.05 -10.06 -32.94
N PRO A 7 11.36 -10.70 -31.97
CA PRO A 7 11.13 -10.10 -30.67
C PRO A 7 12.47 -9.80 -29.97
N PRO A 8 12.58 -8.66 -29.27
CA PRO A 8 13.80 -8.28 -28.56
C PRO A 8 13.98 -9.15 -27.31
N PRO A 9 15.22 -9.24 -26.78
CA PRO A 9 15.51 -10.04 -25.60
C PRO A 9 14.62 -9.70 -24.41
N GLU A 10 14.36 -8.42 -24.16
CA GLU A 10 13.47 -7.98 -23.09
C GLU A 10 12.00 -8.40 -23.33
N GLY A 11 11.57 -8.46 -24.58
CA GLY A 11 10.20 -8.87 -24.93
C GLY A 11 9.98 -10.35 -24.65
N LEU A 12 10.98 -11.18 -24.96
CA LEU A 12 10.99 -12.60 -24.62
C LEU A 12 11.03 -12.82 -23.12
N LEU A 13 11.87 -12.06 -22.41
CA LEU A 13 12.00 -12.13 -20.96
C LEU A 13 10.69 -11.80 -20.24
N LEU A 14 10.05 -10.70 -20.64
CA LEU A 14 8.76 -10.28 -20.08
C LEU A 14 7.65 -11.28 -20.39
N ALA A 15 7.62 -11.84 -21.60
CA ALA A 15 6.66 -12.87 -21.97
C ALA A 15 6.83 -14.13 -21.11
N ALA A 16 8.06 -14.62 -20.96
CA ALA A 16 8.36 -15.77 -20.11
C ALA A 16 8.02 -15.50 -18.63
N ALA A 17 8.30 -14.30 -18.12
CA ALA A 17 7.95 -13.92 -16.75
C ALA A 17 6.42 -13.87 -16.54
N ALA A 18 5.66 -13.35 -17.50
CA ALA A 18 4.20 -13.36 -17.45
C ALA A 18 3.64 -14.80 -17.47
N GLU A 19 4.22 -15.67 -18.30
CA GLU A 19 3.85 -17.08 -18.39
C GLU A 19 4.13 -17.82 -17.07
N ARG A 20 5.30 -17.61 -16.45
CA ARG A 20 5.62 -18.14 -15.10
C ARG A 20 4.57 -17.78 -14.05
N GLN A 21 3.95 -16.61 -14.18
CA GLN A 21 2.90 -16.13 -13.27
C GLN A 21 1.48 -16.46 -13.73
N GLY A 22 1.30 -17.11 -14.88
CA GLY A 22 -0.03 -17.38 -15.44
C GLY A 22 -0.83 -16.11 -15.80
N LEU A 23 -0.15 -15.02 -16.15
CA LEU A 23 -0.78 -13.73 -16.42
C LEU A 23 -1.07 -13.54 -17.91
N SER A 24 -2.32 -13.20 -18.22
CA SER A 24 -2.68 -12.70 -19.55
C SER A 24 -2.19 -11.26 -19.75
N GLY A 25 -1.98 -10.84 -21.01
CA GLY A 25 -1.54 -9.47 -21.31
C GLY A 25 -2.47 -8.38 -20.74
N ARG A 26 -3.78 -8.67 -20.66
CA ARG A 26 -4.76 -7.79 -20.02
C ARG A 26 -4.54 -7.68 -18.51
N MET A 27 -4.24 -8.79 -17.83
CA MET A 27 -3.92 -8.79 -16.40
C MET A 27 -2.60 -8.08 -16.10
N VAL A 28 -1.60 -8.28 -16.97
CA VAL A 28 -0.32 -7.57 -16.86
C VAL A 28 -0.54 -6.05 -16.95
N ALA A 29 -1.25 -5.58 -17.98
CA ALA A 29 -1.59 -4.16 -18.12
C ALA A 29 -2.35 -3.61 -16.89
N ALA A 30 -3.26 -4.40 -16.32
CA ALA A 30 -3.99 -4.02 -15.12
C ALA A 30 -3.07 -3.80 -13.90
N ARG A 31 -2.00 -4.59 -13.76
CA ARG A 31 -1.02 -4.53 -12.67
C ARG A 31 0.04 -3.43 -12.81
N THR A 32 0.13 -2.76 -13.97
CA THR A 32 1.09 -1.66 -14.18
C THR A 32 0.72 -0.34 -13.51
N GLU A 33 -0.44 -0.30 -12.83
CA GLU A 33 -0.94 0.90 -12.18
C GLU A 33 -0.06 1.28 -10.99
N VAL A 34 0.34 2.54 -10.95
CA VAL A 34 1.16 3.11 -9.87
C VAL A 34 0.41 4.28 -9.25
N SER A 35 0.57 4.48 -7.94
CA SER A 35 -0.07 5.59 -7.24
C SER A 35 0.43 6.93 -7.82
N ALA A 36 -0.40 7.98 -7.72
CA ALA A 36 -0.01 9.31 -8.19
C ALA A 36 1.22 9.86 -7.45
N ALA A 37 1.44 9.43 -6.20
CA ALA A 37 2.59 9.79 -5.38
C ALA A 37 3.87 9.09 -5.88
N VAL A 38 3.83 7.78 -6.14
CA VAL A 38 4.93 7.03 -6.78
C VAL A 38 5.30 7.66 -8.12
N ALA A 39 4.29 7.91 -8.97
CA ALA A 39 4.52 8.48 -10.29
C ALA A 39 5.21 9.85 -10.21
N LYS A 40 4.79 10.71 -9.25
CA LYS A 40 5.43 12.01 -9.03
C LYS A 40 6.86 11.88 -8.55
N LYS A 41 7.14 10.98 -7.58
CA LYS A 41 8.49 10.76 -7.03
C LYS A 41 9.48 10.27 -8.11
N LEU A 42 9.02 9.47 -9.06
CA LEU A 42 9.84 8.89 -10.14
C LEU A 42 9.83 9.71 -11.45
N GLY A 43 9.03 10.77 -11.55
CA GLY A 43 8.84 11.52 -12.79
C GLY A 43 8.10 10.72 -13.88
N TYR A 44 7.35 9.68 -13.51
CA TYR A 44 6.64 8.78 -14.42
C TYR A 44 5.30 9.36 -14.88
N SER A 45 4.82 8.86 -16.02
CA SER A 45 3.46 9.15 -16.46
C SER A 45 2.45 8.47 -15.55
N LYS A 46 1.48 9.25 -15.03
CA LYS A 46 0.33 8.72 -14.28
C LYS A 46 -0.58 7.82 -15.13
N ARG A 47 -0.41 7.79 -16.45
CA ARG A 47 -1.24 6.96 -17.33
C ARG A 47 -0.98 5.48 -17.08
N LYS A 48 -2.08 4.71 -17.03
CA LYS A 48 -2.05 3.25 -17.01
C LYS A 48 -1.50 2.74 -18.34
N LEU A 49 -0.62 1.74 -18.30
CA LEU A 49 -0.15 1.10 -19.53
C LEU A 49 -1.22 0.15 -20.05
N SER A 50 -1.35 0.07 -21.37
CA SER A 50 -2.41 -0.68 -22.03
C SER A 50 -1.90 -2.02 -22.57
N GLU A 51 -2.81 -2.98 -22.78
CA GLU A 51 -2.47 -4.26 -23.41
C GLU A 51 -1.88 -4.12 -24.83
N PRO A 52 -2.32 -3.17 -25.68
CA PRO A 52 -1.61 -2.87 -26.92
C PRO A 52 -0.13 -2.54 -26.73
N TRP A 53 0.22 -1.73 -25.72
CA TRP A 53 1.62 -1.40 -25.42
C TRP A 53 2.42 -2.63 -24.98
N TRP A 54 1.84 -3.46 -24.11
CA TRP A 54 2.42 -4.75 -23.73
C TRP A 54 2.75 -5.62 -24.95
N ARG A 55 1.79 -5.76 -25.88
CA ARG A 55 1.99 -6.54 -27.12
C ARG A 55 3.07 -5.95 -28.01
N CYS A 56 3.17 -4.63 -28.13
CA CYS A 56 4.23 -3.99 -28.92
C CYS A 56 5.62 -4.29 -28.35
N ILE A 57 5.76 -4.27 -27.02
CA ILE A 57 7.04 -4.55 -26.33
C ILE A 57 7.44 -6.01 -26.51
N ILE A 58 6.53 -6.96 -26.28
CA ILE A 58 6.83 -8.40 -26.47
C ILE A 58 7.24 -8.67 -27.91
N LYS A 59 6.47 -8.14 -28.86
CA LYS A 59 6.70 -8.41 -30.28
C LYS A 59 7.91 -7.67 -30.84
N GLY A 60 8.38 -6.61 -30.17
CA GLY A 60 9.45 -5.76 -30.67
C GLY A 60 9.05 -4.80 -31.78
N PHE A 61 7.76 -4.66 -32.06
CA PHE A 61 7.27 -3.82 -33.13
C PHE A 61 5.87 -3.29 -32.84
N GLN A 62 5.57 -2.14 -33.41
CA GLN A 62 4.23 -1.58 -33.51
C GLN A 62 3.77 -1.56 -34.96
N SER A 63 2.46 -1.68 -35.18
CA SER A 63 1.86 -1.56 -36.51
C SER A 63 1.41 -0.12 -36.73
N VAL A 64 2.03 0.57 -37.68
CA VAL A 64 1.69 1.94 -38.09
C VAL A 64 1.33 1.91 -39.56
N ASN A 65 0.09 2.26 -39.91
CA ASN A 65 -0.41 2.26 -41.29
C ASN A 65 -0.14 0.93 -42.04
N ARG A 66 -0.38 -0.21 -41.36
CA ARG A 66 -0.11 -1.59 -41.86
C ARG A 66 1.39 -1.93 -42.05
N THR A 67 2.30 -1.02 -41.74
CA THR A 67 3.74 -1.26 -41.72
C THR A 67 4.19 -1.60 -40.31
N LYS A 68 5.00 -2.66 -40.18
CA LYS A 68 5.62 -3.02 -38.89
C LYS A 68 6.86 -2.15 -38.68
N VAL A 69 6.87 -1.40 -37.59
CA VAL A 69 8.00 -0.54 -37.20
C VAL A 69 8.59 -1.09 -35.92
N ALA A 70 9.92 -1.29 -35.91
CA ALA A 70 10.63 -1.73 -34.71
C ALA A 70 10.31 -0.78 -33.54
N TYR A 71 9.96 -1.37 -32.40
CA TYR A 71 9.54 -0.65 -31.22
C TYR A 71 10.29 -1.18 -30.02
N ARG A 72 10.92 -0.25 -29.29
CA ARG A 72 11.55 -0.50 -28.01
C ARG A 72 10.87 0.40 -26.98
N GLY A 73 10.25 -0.21 -25.98
CA GLY A 73 9.61 0.55 -24.89
C GLY A 73 10.65 1.36 -24.11
N THR A 74 10.25 2.52 -23.59
CA THR A 74 11.09 3.34 -22.71
C THR A 74 11.48 2.56 -21.45
N GLY A 75 12.59 2.94 -20.80
CA GLY A 75 13.04 2.31 -19.54
C GLY A 75 11.92 2.29 -18.48
N GLU A 76 11.21 3.40 -18.30
CA GLU A 76 10.01 3.49 -17.43
C GLU A 76 8.95 2.44 -17.81
N THR A 77 8.58 2.37 -19.08
CA THR A 77 7.48 1.49 -19.55
C THR A 77 7.85 0.03 -19.31
N VAL A 78 9.08 -0.33 -19.67
CA VAL A 78 9.59 -1.69 -19.47
C VAL A 78 9.69 -2.01 -17.99
N ALA A 79 10.13 -1.08 -17.16
CA ALA A 79 10.22 -1.28 -15.71
C ALA A 79 8.85 -1.52 -15.05
N ARG A 80 7.82 -0.78 -15.46
CA ARG A 80 6.46 -0.99 -14.95
C ARG A 80 5.90 -2.35 -15.35
N PHE A 81 6.15 -2.79 -16.58
CA PHE A 81 5.76 -4.12 -17.03
C PHE A 81 6.57 -5.22 -16.35
N ALA A 82 7.88 -5.04 -16.19
CA ALA A 82 8.76 -5.95 -15.48
C ALA A 82 8.31 -6.14 -14.03
N HIS A 83 8.02 -5.04 -13.33
CA HIS A 83 7.48 -5.09 -11.99
C HIS A 83 6.14 -5.84 -11.93
N ALA A 84 5.23 -5.59 -12.87
CA ALA A 84 3.92 -6.25 -12.94
C ALA A 84 4.01 -7.78 -13.14
N VAL A 85 5.06 -8.28 -13.79
CA VAL A 85 5.30 -9.71 -14.06
C VAL A 85 6.39 -10.33 -13.18
N GLY A 86 6.94 -9.57 -12.23
CA GLY A 86 7.99 -10.04 -11.33
C GLY A 86 9.34 -10.31 -12.00
N ALA A 87 9.65 -9.65 -13.12
CA ALA A 87 10.99 -9.69 -13.70
C ALA A 87 11.95 -8.80 -12.89
N THR A 88 13.16 -9.31 -12.64
CA THR A 88 14.18 -8.68 -11.81
C THR A 88 15.04 -7.69 -12.60
N ALA A 89 15.75 -6.81 -11.88
CA ALA A 89 16.67 -5.85 -12.50
C ALA A 89 17.87 -6.58 -13.15
N GLU A 90 18.31 -7.69 -12.56
CA GLU A 90 19.41 -8.53 -13.03
C GLU A 90 19.03 -9.22 -14.35
N GLU A 91 17.81 -9.78 -14.41
CA GLU A 91 17.21 -10.33 -15.63
C GLU A 91 17.16 -9.28 -16.76
N LEU A 92 16.72 -8.05 -16.47
CA LEU A 92 16.69 -6.95 -17.45
C LEU A 92 18.10 -6.52 -17.89
N THR A 93 19.07 -6.49 -16.97
CA THR A 93 20.46 -6.16 -17.29
C THR A 93 21.06 -7.21 -18.23
N ALA A 94 20.82 -8.50 -17.95
CA ALA A 94 21.23 -9.60 -18.81
C ALA A 94 20.57 -9.55 -20.20
N ALA A 95 19.35 -9.02 -20.29
CA ALA A 95 18.65 -8.75 -21.54
C ALA A 95 19.12 -7.47 -22.27
N GLY A 96 20.17 -6.79 -21.77
CA GLY A 96 20.71 -5.58 -22.39
C GLY A 96 19.86 -4.32 -22.16
N ARG A 97 19.08 -4.30 -21.06
CA ARG A 97 18.21 -3.19 -20.64
C ARG A 97 18.61 -2.64 -19.27
N ALA A 98 19.84 -2.12 -19.16
CA ALA A 98 20.31 -1.46 -17.95
C ALA A 98 19.42 -0.25 -17.56
N ASP A 99 18.93 0.50 -18.55
CA ASP A 99 17.98 1.61 -18.36
C ASP A 99 16.70 1.17 -17.65
N ALA A 100 16.15 0.03 -18.03
CA ALA A 100 14.95 -0.53 -17.41
C ALA A 100 15.27 -1.16 -16.04
N ALA A 101 16.46 -1.77 -15.88
CA ALA A 101 16.90 -2.33 -14.61
C ALA A 101 16.99 -1.26 -13.51
N ASP A 102 17.60 -0.11 -13.82
CA ASP A 102 17.69 1.02 -12.89
C ASP A 102 16.31 1.58 -12.56
N ALA A 103 15.43 1.68 -13.55
CA ALA A 103 14.04 2.09 -13.35
C ALA A 103 13.25 1.10 -12.47
N VAL A 104 13.47 -0.22 -12.59
CA VAL A 104 12.86 -1.22 -11.70
C VAL A 104 13.34 -1.05 -10.27
N ARG A 105 14.65 -0.84 -10.06
CA ARG A 105 15.21 -0.62 -8.71
C ARG A 105 14.63 0.63 -8.07
N ALA A 106 14.57 1.73 -8.81
CA ALA A 106 13.98 2.98 -8.33
C ALA A 106 12.48 2.79 -7.98
N LEU A 107 11.73 2.11 -8.84
CA LEU A 107 10.32 1.81 -8.60
C LEU A 107 10.12 0.95 -7.33
N ALA A 108 10.91 -0.11 -7.17
CA ALA A 108 10.85 -0.97 -6.00
C ALA A 108 11.19 -0.22 -4.70
N ALA A 109 12.21 0.66 -4.73
CA ALA A 109 12.59 1.46 -3.57
C ALA A 109 11.48 2.42 -3.14
N VAL A 110 10.85 3.13 -4.09
CA VAL A 110 9.75 4.06 -3.77
C VAL A 110 8.53 3.31 -3.25
N LEU A 111 8.18 2.16 -3.83
CA LEU A 111 7.06 1.34 -3.34
C LEU A 111 7.32 0.79 -1.94
N ALA A 112 8.56 0.37 -1.65
CA ALA A 112 8.93 -0.08 -0.32
C ALA A 112 8.81 1.04 0.74
N LEU A 113 9.18 2.26 0.38
CA LEU A 113 9.01 3.44 1.24
C LEU A 113 7.53 3.74 1.51
N GLU A 114 6.67 3.76 0.48
CA GLU A 114 5.23 3.99 0.67
C GLU A 114 4.56 2.89 1.49
N GLU A 115 4.97 1.64 1.30
CA GLU A 115 4.48 0.52 2.08
C GLU A 115 4.91 0.66 3.55
N LYS A 116 6.16 1.06 3.81
CA LYS A 116 6.64 1.36 5.15
C LYS A 116 5.84 2.50 5.78
N GLU A 117 5.68 3.64 5.10
CA GLU A 117 4.86 4.77 5.54
C GLU A 117 3.41 4.32 5.86
N ARG A 118 2.83 3.45 5.05
CA ARG A 118 1.49 2.90 5.28
C ARG A 118 1.42 2.00 6.51
N ARG A 119 2.45 1.18 6.74
CA ARG A 119 2.54 0.35 7.94
C ARG A 119 2.75 1.19 9.18
N ASP A 120 3.62 2.18 9.13
CA ASP A 120 3.92 3.10 10.24
C ASP A 120 2.66 3.90 10.60
N THR A 121 1.94 4.44 9.62
CA THR A 121 0.65 5.12 9.85
C THR A 121 -0.43 4.18 10.38
N ALA A 122 -0.49 2.93 9.91
CA ALA A 122 -1.42 1.94 10.44
C ALA A 122 -1.07 1.52 11.88
N ALA A 123 0.21 1.39 12.20
CA ALA A 123 0.70 1.09 13.54
C ALA A 123 0.41 2.26 14.49
N ALA A 124 0.72 3.49 14.08
CA ALA A 124 0.40 4.70 14.83
C ALA A 124 -1.09 4.78 15.16
N ARG A 125 -1.98 4.49 14.18
CA ARG A 125 -3.45 4.44 14.40
C ARG A 125 -3.90 3.37 15.39
N ARG A 126 -3.16 2.27 15.54
CA ARG A 126 -3.46 1.23 16.53
C ARG A 126 -3.04 1.69 17.93
N ILE A 127 -1.85 2.29 18.04
CA ILE A 127 -1.28 2.78 19.30
C ILE A 127 -2.07 3.98 19.85
N SER A 128 -2.41 4.95 19.00
CA SER A 128 -3.16 6.15 19.39
C SER A 128 -4.63 5.89 19.74
N GLY A 129 -5.13 4.67 19.52
CA GLY A 129 -6.56 4.40 19.43
C GLY A 129 -7.20 5.09 18.21
N ASN A 130 -8.44 4.73 17.90
CA ASN A 130 -9.20 5.45 16.88
C ASN A 130 -9.58 6.82 17.45
N PRO A 131 -9.07 7.96 16.90
CA PRO A 131 -9.42 9.29 17.41
C PRO A 131 -10.93 9.52 17.34
N ALA A 132 -11.62 8.92 16.36
CA ALA A 132 -13.08 8.96 16.31
C ALA A 132 -13.73 8.29 17.53
N ARG A 133 -13.10 7.29 18.13
CA ARG A 133 -13.63 6.57 19.31
C ARG A 133 -13.35 7.33 20.61
N VAL A 134 -12.27 8.10 20.68
CA VAL A 134 -12.00 9.02 21.80
C VAL A 134 -12.94 10.22 21.71
N GLU A 135 -13.09 10.82 20.52
CA GLU A 135 -14.00 11.93 20.26
C GLU A 135 -15.46 11.51 20.46
N GLU A 136 -15.87 10.32 19.99
CA GLU A 136 -17.20 9.75 20.21
C GLU A 136 -17.46 9.47 21.69
N ARG A 137 -16.45 8.98 22.43
CA ARG A 137 -16.57 8.78 23.88
C ARG A 137 -16.64 10.11 24.63
N TRP A 138 -15.92 11.14 24.17
CA TRP A 138 -16.00 12.50 24.70
C TRP A 138 -17.36 13.13 24.40
N LEU A 139 -17.88 13.03 23.18
CA LEU A 139 -19.22 13.48 22.78
C LEU A 139 -20.34 12.73 23.50
N MET A 140 -20.12 11.50 23.95
CA MET A 140 -21.05 10.77 24.83
C MET A 140 -20.96 11.23 26.28
N LEU A 141 -19.75 11.54 26.77
CA LEU A 141 -19.52 11.99 28.15
C LEU A 141 -19.89 13.45 28.37
N GLU A 142 -19.65 14.33 27.40
CA GLU A 142 -19.87 15.77 27.50
C GLU A 142 -21.33 16.15 27.83
N PRO A 143 -22.37 15.55 27.21
CA PRO A 143 -23.76 15.80 27.58
C PRO A 143 -24.08 15.28 28.99
N VAL A 144 -23.53 14.13 29.39
CA VAL A 144 -23.72 13.57 30.74
C VAL A 144 -23.05 14.46 31.78
N LEU A 145 -21.86 15.00 31.49
CA LEU A 145 -21.18 15.97 32.34
C LEU A 145 -21.90 17.33 32.37
N ARG A 146 -22.55 17.75 31.26
CA ARG A 146 -23.38 18.97 31.21
C ARG A 146 -24.76 18.81 31.86
N GLN A 147 -25.34 17.61 31.83
CA GLN A 147 -26.63 17.27 32.44
C GLN A 147 -26.48 16.74 33.87
N ALA A 148 -25.25 16.46 34.32
CA ALA A 148 -24.96 16.20 35.73
C ALA A 148 -25.60 17.36 36.53
N PRO A 149 -26.60 17.07 37.37
CA PRO A 149 -27.53 18.08 37.82
C PRO A 149 -26.83 19.20 38.58
N ILE A 150 -27.09 20.41 38.09
CA ILE A 150 -27.34 21.64 38.85
C ILE A 150 -27.99 21.22 40.18
N GLY A 151 -27.19 21.17 41.24
CA GLY A 151 -27.50 20.50 42.51
C GLY A 151 -26.25 20.26 43.35
N LEU A 152 -25.09 20.15 42.69
CA LEU A 152 -23.79 20.33 43.35
C LEU A 152 -23.67 21.77 43.84
N ASP A 153 -23.56 21.92 45.16
CA ASP A 153 -23.15 23.19 45.75
C ASP A 153 -21.75 23.55 45.22
N PRO A 154 -21.40 24.86 45.17
CA PRO A 154 -20.07 25.31 44.80
C PRO A 154 -18.91 24.45 45.36
N SER A 155 -18.97 24.00 46.62
CA SER A 155 -17.92 23.18 47.23
C SER A 155 -17.77 21.81 46.57
N GLU A 156 -18.87 21.13 46.26
CA GLU A 156 -18.82 19.81 45.62
C GLU A 156 -18.36 19.92 44.16
N ARG A 157 -18.66 21.06 43.51
CA ARG A 157 -18.21 21.34 42.14
C ARG A 157 -16.70 21.58 42.07
N ASP A 158 -16.16 22.31 43.05
CA ASP A 158 -14.72 22.54 43.16
C ASP A 158 -13.97 21.25 43.55
N ASP A 159 -14.56 20.40 44.39
CA ASP A 159 -13.98 19.09 44.72
C ASP A 159 -13.95 18.15 43.51
N LEU A 160 -15.05 18.11 42.75
CA LEU A 160 -15.12 17.28 41.54
C LEU A 160 -14.16 17.78 40.45
N ARG A 161 -14.02 19.10 40.31
CA ARG A 161 -13.02 19.71 39.43
C ARG A 161 -11.60 19.40 39.89
N GLY A 162 -11.30 19.54 41.18
CA GLY A 162 -9.99 19.21 41.76
C GLY A 162 -9.63 17.73 41.61
N ARG A 163 -10.62 16.83 41.69
CA ARG A 163 -10.41 15.39 41.45
C ARG A 163 -10.20 15.07 39.98
N ILE A 164 -10.88 15.77 39.07
CA ILE A 164 -10.62 15.66 37.63
C ILE A 164 -9.23 16.20 37.30
N ASP A 165 -8.86 17.38 37.81
CA ASP A 165 -7.56 17.99 37.60
C ASP A 165 -6.44 17.13 38.21
N GLY A 166 -6.67 16.53 39.39
CA GLY A 166 -5.79 15.55 40.02
C GLY A 166 -5.65 14.28 39.17
N LEU A 167 -6.75 13.71 38.69
CA LEU A 167 -6.72 12.56 37.80
C LEU A 167 -6.01 12.87 36.47
N LEU A 168 -6.14 14.08 35.94
CA LEU A 168 -5.45 14.51 34.73
C LEU A 168 -3.96 14.80 34.97
N ALA A 169 -3.59 15.27 36.16
CA ALA A 169 -2.20 15.49 36.56
C ALA A 169 -1.46 14.20 36.95
N GLU A 170 -2.18 13.23 37.53
CA GLU A 170 -1.68 11.88 37.85
C GLU A 170 -1.73 10.93 36.64
N SER A 171 -2.59 11.22 35.67
CA SER A 171 -2.54 10.53 34.38
C SER A 171 -1.17 10.81 33.76
N PRO A 172 -0.41 9.76 33.40
CA PRO A 172 0.84 9.97 32.69
C PRO A 172 0.55 10.83 31.47
N PRO A 173 1.40 11.83 31.13
CA PRO A 173 1.32 12.44 29.81
C PRO A 173 1.28 11.29 28.82
N TRP A 174 0.34 11.29 27.89
CA TRP A 174 0.23 10.22 26.91
C TRP A 174 1.61 10.07 26.25
N GLN A 175 2.34 9.04 26.67
CA GLN A 175 3.64 8.73 26.10
C GLN A 175 3.34 7.84 24.92
N PRO A 176 3.70 8.24 23.68
CA PRO A 176 3.74 7.28 22.60
C PRO A 176 4.61 6.13 23.09
N VAL A 177 4.06 4.92 23.08
CA VAL A 177 4.82 3.73 23.49
C VAL A 177 5.87 3.52 22.41
N ASP A 178 7.06 4.07 22.62
CA ASP A 178 8.21 3.90 21.74
C ASP A 178 8.68 2.44 21.86
N GLY A 179 8.27 1.62 20.89
CA GLY A 179 8.83 0.30 20.64
C GLY A 179 8.38 -0.79 21.61
N ASP A 180 7.37 -1.56 21.19
CA ASP A 180 7.19 -2.93 21.68
C ASP A 180 7.44 -3.89 20.52
N GLU A 181 8.70 -4.30 20.37
CA GLU A 181 9.13 -5.41 19.50
C GLU A 181 8.70 -6.79 20.08
N ASP A 182 8.12 -6.85 21.28
CA ASP A 182 7.90 -8.12 22.01
C ASP A 182 6.50 -8.29 22.63
N ALA A 183 5.47 -7.62 22.11
CA ALA A 183 4.10 -7.87 22.59
C ALA A 183 3.65 -9.32 22.25
N PRO A 184 3.35 -10.18 23.25
CA PRO A 184 2.93 -11.56 22.99
C PRO A 184 1.60 -11.58 22.23
N PRO A 185 1.39 -12.52 21.29
CA PRO A 185 0.18 -12.56 20.50
C PRO A 185 -1.05 -12.72 21.39
N PRO A 186 -2.17 -12.05 21.06
CA PRO A 186 -3.39 -12.14 21.86
C PRO A 186 -3.88 -13.59 21.91
N ARG A 187 -4.01 -14.12 23.13
CA ARG A 187 -4.54 -15.47 23.41
C ARG A 187 -5.83 -15.67 22.63
N ALA A 188 -5.82 -16.65 21.72
CA ALA A 188 -6.99 -17.09 20.99
C ALA A 188 -8.15 -17.38 21.96
N ALA A 189 -9.26 -16.67 21.78
CA ALA A 189 -10.49 -16.89 22.54
C ALA A 189 -10.97 -18.33 22.31
N ALA A 190 -10.79 -19.17 23.33
CA ALA A 190 -11.25 -20.54 23.34
C ALA A 190 -12.78 -20.57 23.26
N ALA A 191 -13.28 -21.16 22.18
CA ALA A 191 -14.68 -21.45 21.96
C ALA A 191 -15.22 -22.42 23.03
N GLN A 192 -16.00 -21.91 23.99
CA GLN A 192 -16.88 -22.74 24.81
C GLN A 192 -18.27 -22.81 24.16
N ARG A 193 -18.41 -23.72 23.19
CA ARG A 193 -19.73 -24.26 22.80
C ARG A 193 -20.14 -25.31 23.83
N LYS A 194 -20.91 -24.93 24.85
CA LYS A 194 -21.66 -25.91 25.65
C LYS A 194 -22.98 -26.24 24.93
N ARG A 195 -22.98 -27.42 24.30
CA ARG A 195 -24.15 -28.24 23.92
C ARG A 195 -25.15 -28.27 25.08
N THR A 196 -26.39 -27.82 24.84
CA THR A 196 -27.55 -28.30 25.59
C THR A 196 -28.34 -29.24 24.69
N LYS A 197 -28.40 -30.51 25.12
CA LYS A 197 -29.21 -31.58 24.57
C LYS A 197 -30.44 -31.71 25.50
N ARG A 198 -31.64 -31.53 24.95
CA ARG A 198 -32.92 -32.06 25.46
C ARG A 198 -33.64 -32.55 24.21
N GLY A 199 -34.05 -33.81 24.10
CA GLY A 199 -34.68 -34.62 25.14
C GLY A 199 -36.16 -34.40 24.99
#